data_AF-A0AAE4BTT0-F1
#
_entry.id   AF-A0AAE4BTT0-F1
#
_cell.length_a   1.000
_cell.length_b   1.000
_cell.length_c   1.000
_cell.angle_alpha   90.00
_cell.angle_beta   90.00
_cell.angle_gamma   90.00
#
_symmetry.space_group_name_H-M   'P 1'
#
loop_
_entity.id
_entity.type
_entity.pdbx_description
1 polymer ?
#
loop_
_entity_poly.entity_id
_entity_poly.type
_entity_poly.pdbx_seq_one_letter_code
_entity_poly.pdbx_strand_id
1 'polypeptide(L)' 'MMVNIVIYLLSAFFVTPTLKVVESQLEVDPKVFICGESKIFHNDSTHNALVSNCKSGVWTQKKSEALDDGKRLCRCRY' A
#
# COMPACT_ATOMS: atom_id res chain seq x y z
N MET A 1 9.21 -34.69 59.80
CA MET A 1 9.86 -35.46 58.70
C MET A 1 8.90 -35.42 57.51
N MET A 2 8.99 -34.39 56.66
CA MET A 2 8.12 -34.22 55.49
C MET A 2 9.04 -34.09 54.27
N VAL A 3 9.25 -35.21 53.58
CA VAL A 3 10.12 -35.29 52.41
C VAL A 3 9.24 -35.60 51.21
N ASN A 4 9.27 -34.67 50.24
CA ASN A 4 8.96 -34.86 48.83
C ASN A 4 7.57 -35.39 48.45
N ILE A 5 6.57 -34.49 48.50
CA ILE A 5 5.43 -34.55 47.57
C ILE A 5 5.87 -33.85 46.28
N VAL A 6 6.68 -34.60 45.52
CA VAL A 6 6.53 -34.82 44.08
C VAL A 6 5.84 -33.68 43.33
N ILE A 7 6.61 -32.59 43.20
CA ILE A 7 6.83 -31.63 42.10
C ILE A 7 6.14 -32.00 40.75
N TYR A 8 4.82 -32.16 40.70
CA TYR A 8 4.10 -32.56 39.47
C TYR A 8 2.91 -31.68 39.07
N LEU A 9 2.69 -30.54 39.74
CA LEU A 9 1.50 -29.71 39.49
C LEU A 9 1.76 -28.27 39.02
N LEU A 10 2.97 -27.96 38.55
CA LEU A 10 3.31 -26.59 38.10
C LEU A 10 3.90 -26.51 36.69
N SER A 11 3.67 -27.49 35.83
CA SER A 11 3.72 -27.25 34.38
C SER A 11 2.41 -26.59 33.93
N ALA A 12 2.17 -25.38 34.45
CA ALA A 12 1.18 -24.49 33.88
C ALA A 12 1.58 -24.28 32.42
N PHE A 13 0.77 -24.86 31.54
CA PHE A 13 0.81 -24.67 30.11
C PHE A 13 0.93 -23.17 29.82
N PHE A 14 2.12 -22.72 29.45
CA PHE A 14 2.30 -21.45 28.78
C PHE A 14 1.71 -21.61 27.38
N VAL A 15 0.38 -21.52 27.29
CA VAL A 15 -0.31 -21.26 26.02
C VAL A 15 0.03 -19.82 25.69
N THR A 16 1.13 -19.62 24.98
CA THR A 16 1.45 -18.33 24.39
C THR A 16 0.34 -18.01 23.40
N PRO A 17 -0.44 -16.92 23.58
CA PRO A 17 -1.31 -16.47 22.52
C PRO A 17 -0.40 -16.08 21.37
N THR A 18 -0.47 -16.83 20.27
CA THR A 18 0.12 -16.41 19.01
C THR A 18 -0.57 -15.12 18.63
N LEU A 19 0.10 -14.00 18.87
CA LEU A 19 -0.31 -12.70 18.35
C LEU A 19 -0.31 -12.87 16.83
N LYS A 20 -1.49 -13.12 16.24
CA LYS A 20 -1.69 -12.94 14.80
C LYS A 20 -1.49 -11.45 14.57
N VAL A 21 -0.25 -11.07 14.27
CA VAL A 21 0.05 -9.79 13.65
C VAL A 21 -0.72 -9.84 12.34
N VAL A 22 -1.89 -9.21 12.32
CA VAL A 22 -2.54 -8.84 11.08
C VAL A 22 -1.58 -7.84 10.47
N GLU A 23 -0.70 -8.35 9.60
CA GLU A 23 0.10 -7.53 8.71
C GLU A 23 -0.90 -6.88 7.75
N SER A 24 -1.50 -5.79 8.24
CA SER A 24 -2.20 -4.83 7.42
C SER A 24 -1.16 -4.35 6.43
N GLN A 25 -1.10 -5.00 5.27
CA GLN A 25 -0.33 -4.49 4.16
C GLN A 25 -0.80 -3.06 3.96
N LEU A 26 0.05 -2.12 4.34
CA LEU A 26 -0.20 -0.70 4.15
C LEU A 26 -0.39 -0.57 2.64
N GLU A 27 -1.63 -0.41 2.18
CA GLU A 27 -1.90 -0.12 0.79
C GLU A 27 -1.28 1.26 0.54
N VAL A 28 -0.02 1.27 0.09
CA VAL A 28 0.68 2.50 -0.22
C VAL A 28 0.04 3.04 -1.49
N ASP A 29 -0.76 4.09 -1.31
CA ASP A 29 -1.41 4.78 -2.41
C ASP A 29 -0.35 5.34 -3.38
N PRO A 30 -0.26 4.81 -4.61
CA PRO A 30 0.82 5.16 -5.51
C PRO A 30 0.66 6.58 -6.05
N LYS A 31 1.79 7.23 -6.32
CA LYS A 31 1.80 8.51 -7.04
C LYS A 31 1.54 8.28 -8.52
N VAL A 32 0.81 9.20 -9.14
CA VAL A 32 0.50 9.22 -10.57
C VAL A 32 0.90 10.54 -11.21
N PHE A 33 1.02 10.55 -12.53
CA PHE A 33 1.50 11.68 -13.32
C PHE A 33 0.39 12.19 -14.25
N ILE A 34 0.19 13.50 -14.29
CA ILE A 34 -0.89 14.16 -15.04
C ILE A 34 -0.29 15.30 -15.87
N CYS A 35 -0.66 15.37 -17.15
CA CYS A 35 -0.30 16.49 -18.02
C CYS A 35 -1.33 17.62 -17.91
N GLY A 36 -0.92 18.80 -17.42
CA GLY A 36 -1.80 19.97 -17.28
C GLY A 36 -3.14 19.63 -16.62
N GLU A 37 -4.25 20.11 -17.18
CA GLU A 37 -5.59 19.83 -16.65
C GLU A 37 -6.22 18.54 -17.22
N SER A 38 -5.41 17.61 -17.71
CA SER A 38 -5.91 16.35 -18.29
C SER A 38 -6.82 15.59 -17.32
N LYS A 39 -7.85 14.96 -17.89
CA LYS A 39 -8.71 13.98 -17.20
C LYS A 39 -8.08 12.59 -17.15
N ILE A 40 -6.87 12.42 -17.68
CA ILE A 40 -6.15 11.15 -17.73
C ILE A 40 -4.88 11.25 -16.90
N PHE A 41 -4.66 10.28 -16.01
CA PHE A 41 -3.40 10.09 -15.29
C PHE A 41 -2.66 8.85 -15.77
N HIS A 42 -1.35 8.83 -15.57
CA HIS A 42 -0.45 7.74 -15.94
C HIS A 42 0.30 7.23 -14.70
N ASN A 43 0.56 5.93 -14.63
CA ASN A 43 1.35 5.33 -13.56
C ASN A 43 2.86 5.44 -13.82
N ASP A 44 3.25 5.71 -15.07
CA ASP A 44 4.64 5.80 -15.52
C ASP A 44 4.91 7.21 -16.03
N SER A 45 5.93 7.86 -15.46
CA SER A 45 6.38 9.20 -15.84
C SER A 45 7.00 9.26 -17.23
N THR A 46 7.49 8.13 -17.74
CA THR A 46 8.17 8.03 -19.04
C THR A 46 7.21 7.83 -20.21
N HIS A 47 5.92 7.66 -19.92
CA HIS A 47 4.90 7.47 -20.94
C HIS A 47 4.92 8.61 -21.97
N ASN A 48 4.87 8.27 -23.27
CA ASN A 48 5.04 9.22 -24.37
C ASN A 48 4.09 10.44 -24.31
N ALA A 49 2.88 10.25 -23.80
CA ALA A 49 1.91 11.33 -23.58
C ALA A 49 2.43 12.43 -22.62
N LEU A 50 3.28 12.05 -21.66
CA LEU A 50 3.88 12.96 -20.68
C LEU A 50 5.18 13.56 -21.22
N VAL A 51 6.09 12.72 -21.72
CA VAL A 51 7.45 13.16 -22.06
C VAL A 51 7.50 13.97 -23.36
N SER A 52 6.82 13.50 -24.41
CA SER A 52 6.96 14.11 -25.75
C SER A 52 5.77 14.95 -26.17
N ASN A 53 4.58 14.69 -25.60
CA ASN A 53 3.34 15.36 -26.02
C ASN A 53 2.85 16.41 -25.02
N CYS A 54 3.30 16.37 -23.76
CA CYS A 54 2.82 17.32 -22.76
C CYS A 54 3.54 18.67 -22.87
N LYS A 55 2.81 19.71 -23.25
CA LYS A 55 3.33 21.09 -23.33
C LYS A 55 2.97 21.95 -22.12
N SER A 56 1.97 21.53 -21.34
CA SER A 56 1.40 22.29 -20.22
C SER A 56 2.06 22.01 -18.88
N GLY A 57 3.13 21.19 -18.86
CA GLY A 57 3.79 20.73 -17.64
C GLY A 57 3.14 19.47 -17.06
N VAL A 58 3.98 18.65 -16.44
CA VAL A 58 3.57 17.40 -15.76
C VAL A 58 3.63 17.63 -14.26
N TRP A 59 2.57 17.25 -13.56
CA TRP A 59 2.50 17.30 -12.10
C TRP A 59 2.02 15.96 -11.56
N THR A 60 2.15 15.77 -10.25
CA THR A 60 1.89 14.48 -9.59
C THR A 60 0.95 14.64 -8.40
N GLN A 61 0.10 13.64 -8.20
CA GLN A 61 -0.69 13.48 -6.98
C GLN A 61 -0.89 12.00 -6.67
N LYS A 62 -1.57 11.67 -5.57
CA LYS A 62 -1.90 10.28 -5.28
C LYS A 62 -2.97 9.74 -6.23
N LYS A 63 -2.99 8.42 -6.42
CA LYS A 63 -3.96 7.78 -7.30
C LYS A 63 -5.38 7.94 -6.77
N SER A 64 -5.60 7.85 -5.45
CA SER A 64 -6.92 8.10 -4.85
C SER A 64 -7.41 9.52 -5.16
N GLU A 65 -6.59 10.54 -4.87
CA GLU A 65 -6.88 11.96 -5.15
C GLU A 65 -7.22 12.19 -6.63
N ALA A 66 -6.50 11.54 -7.56
CA ALA A 66 -6.82 11.62 -8.99
C ALA A 66 -8.16 10.98 -9.36
N LEU A 67 -8.54 9.88 -8.72
CA LEU A 67 -9.85 9.26 -8.93
C LEU A 67 -10.97 10.13 -8.34
N ASP A 68 -10.75 10.72 -7.17
CA ASP A 68 -11.69 11.63 -6.50
C ASP A 68 -11.92 12.91 -7.31
N ASP A 69 -10.88 13.42 -7.99
CA ASP A 69 -10.96 14.52 -8.97
C ASP A 69 -11.68 14.13 -10.28
N GLY A 70 -12.19 12.90 -10.40
CA GLY A 70 -12.87 12.40 -11.59
C GLY A 70 -11.93 12.11 -12.77
N LYS A 71 -10.62 11.96 -12.51
CA LYS A 71 -9.65 11.55 -13.54
C LYS A 71 -9.63 10.04 -13.68
N ARG A 72 -9.14 9.55 -14.82
CA ARG A 72 -9.09 8.12 -15.15
C ARG A 72 -7.69 7.67 -15.54
N LEU A 73 -7.38 6.42 -15.24
CA LEU A 73 -6.12 5.81 -15.66
C LEU A 73 -6.03 5.75 -17.19
N CYS A 74 -4.84 6.04 -17.73
CA CYS A 74 -4.50 5.84 -19.12
C CYS A 74 -4.71 4.37 -19.51
N ARG A 75 -5.35 4.12 -20.67
CA ARG A 75 -5.60 2.77 -21.19
C ARG A 75 -4.55 2.30 -22.21
N CYS A 76 -3.49 3.09 -22.40
CA CYS A 76 -2.36 2.67 -23.22
C CYS A 76 -1.73 1.43 -22.60
N ARG A 77 -1.33 0.49 -23.45
CA ARG A 77 -0.69 -0.76 -23.04
C ARG A 77 0.83 -0.63 -22.97
N TYR A 78 1.38 0.45 -23.53
CA TYR A 78 2.79 0.74 -23.72
C TYR A 78 2.93 2.25 -24.00
#